data_AF-A0A7K5MRU0-F1
#
_entry.id   AF-A0A7K5MRU0-F1
#
_cell.length_a   1.000
_cell.length_b   1.000
_cell.length_c   1.000
_cell.angle_alpha   90.00
_cell.angle_beta   90.00
_cell.angle_gamma   90.00
#
_symmetry.space_group_name_H-M   'P 1'
#
loop_
_entity.id
_entity.type
_entity.pdbx_description
1 polymer ?
#
loop_
_entity_poly.entity_id
_entity_poly.type
_entity_poly.pdbx_seq_one_letter_code
_entity_poly.pdbx_strand_id
1 'polypeptide(L)'
;NSNRAAIGHLQRQRYGRLYPLLLVSTDGSTVHLRYAEPKRILMMPLDSNTLPEAERKARLRRKFPSKPKAKEEETFEGIDLDTYKKFWKK
;
A
#
# COMPACT_ATOMS: atom_id res chain seq x y z
N ASN A 1 11.04 -33.86 9.61
CA ASN A 1 11.50 -33.00 10.73
C ASN A 1 12.33 -31.85 10.17
N SER A 2 11.83 -30.61 10.24
CA SER A 2 12.47 -29.40 9.71
C SER A 2 13.68 -28.91 10.50
N ASN A 3 13.85 -29.37 11.75
CA ASN A 3 14.94 -28.90 12.63
C ASN A 3 16.27 -29.63 12.40
N ARG A 4 16.30 -30.69 11.59
CA ARG A 4 17.48 -31.57 11.42
C ARG A 4 18.73 -30.83 10.93
N ALA A 5 18.57 -29.78 10.11
CA ALA A 5 19.67 -28.99 9.55
C ALA A 5 19.45 -27.47 9.68
N ALA A 6 18.58 -27.05 10.60
CA ALA A 6 18.22 -25.63 10.75
C ALA A 6 19.33 -24.81 11.43
N ILE A 7 20.17 -25.46 12.24
CA ILE A 7 21.27 -24.81 12.96
C ILE A 7 22.54 -24.93 12.12
N GLY A 8 23.06 -23.79 11.67
CA GLY A 8 24.28 -23.72 10.86
C GLY A 8 24.95 -22.36 10.91
N HIS A 9 26.17 -22.30 10.38
CA HIS A 9 26.93 -21.06 10.23
C HIS A 9 27.56 -21.00 8.83
N LEU A 10 28.00 -19.80 8.43
CA LEU A 10 28.61 -19.59 7.13
C LEU A 10 30.00 -20.23 7.06
N GLN A 11 30.18 -21.22 6.18
CA GLN A 11 31.43 -21.96 5.98
C GLN A 11 32.45 -21.16 5.13
N ARG A 12 32.76 -19.92 5.53
CA ARG A 12 33.76 -19.08 4.85
C ARG A 12 34.76 -18.55 5.86
N GLN A 13 36.04 -18.48 5.49
CA GLN A 13 37.12 -17.98 6.36
C GLN A 13 37.01 -16.48 6.65
N ARG A 14 36.58 -15.69 5.66
CA ARG A 14 36.36 -14.25 5.80
C ARG A 14 34.97 -13.89 5.28
N TYR A 15 34.14 -13.30 6.14
CA TYR A 15 32.81 -12.81 5.78
C TYR A 15 32.42 -11.64 6.66
N GLY A 16 31.56 -10.76 6.11
CA GLY A 16 30.97 -9.66 6.87
C GLY A 16 29.92 -10.16 7.86
N ARG A 17 29.67 -9.41 8.93
CA ARG A 17 28.62 -9.74 9.89
C ARG A 17 27.25 -9.82 9.21
N LEU A 18 26.50 -10.87 9.51
CA LEU A 18 25.12 -11.03 9.06
C LEU A 18 24.19 -11.09 10.27
N TYR A 19 23.02 -10.50 10.13
CA TYR A 19 22.00 -10.38 11.16
C TYR A 19 20.78 -11.24 10.82
N PRO A 20 20.18 -11.93 11.80
CA PRO A 20 18.95 -12.66 11.58
C PRO A 20 17.78 -11.70 11.33
N LEU A 21 16.94 -12.01 10.35
CA LEU A 21 15.72 -11.27 10.04
C LEU A 21 14.61 -12.22 9.58
N LEU A 22 13.40 -11.67 9.56
CA LEU A 22 12.19 -12.35 9.08
C LEU A 22 11.78 -11.80 7.71
N LEU A 23 11.86 -12.64 6.67
CA LEU A 23 11.37 -12.32 5.34
C LEU A 23 9.90 -12.68 5.25
N VAL A 24 9.07 -11.70 4.90
CA VAL A 24 7.64 -11.87 4.64
C VAL A 24 7.45 -12.00 3.13
N SER A 25 6.92 -13.13 2.68
CA SER A 25 6.54 -13.37 1.29
C SER A 25 5.28 -12.59 0.90
N THR A 26 4.98 -12.53 -0.39
CA THR A 26 3.74 -11.92 -0.93
C THR A 26 2.48 -12.57 -0.36
N ASP A 27 2.56 -13.85 -0.03
CA ASP A 27 1.45 -14.65 0.51
C ASP A 27 1.32 -14.50 2.04
N GLY A 28 2.21 -13.72 2.66
CA GLY A 28 2.27 -13.52 4.12
C GLY A 28 3.05 -14.60 4.87
N SER A 29 3.54 -15.64 4.20
CA SER A 29 4.42 -16.64 4.80
C SER A 29 5.75 -16.04 5.25
N THR A 30 6.38 -16.63 6.25
CA THR A 30 7.57 -16.07 6.90
C THR A 30 8.73 -17.06 6.94
N VAL A 31 9.94 -16.57 6.67
CA VAL A 31 11.17 -17.37 6.71
C VAL A 31 12.29 -16.59 7.40
N HIS A 32 13.06 -17.28 8.25
CA HIS A 32 14.22 -16.71 8.92
C HIS A 32 15.45 -16.75 8.00
N LEU A 33 16.07 -15.60 7.77
CA LEU A 33 17.24 -15.43 6.90
C LEU A 33 18.32 -14.60 7.60
N ARG A 34 19.53 -14.57 7.04
CA ARG A 34 20.64 -13.73 7.50
C ARG A 34 20.97 -12.67 6.46
N TYR A 35 21.13 -11.41 6.86
CA TYR A 35 21.35 -10.28 5.94
C TYR A 35 22.42 -9.31 6.43
N ALA A 36 22.98 -8.52 5.52
CA ALA A 36 24.09 -7.63 5.80
C ALA A 36 23.73 -6.51 6.78
N GLU A 37 22.51 -5.98 6.67
CA GLU A 37 22.03 -4.90 7.53
C GLU A 37 21.19 -5.46 8.70
N PRO A 38 21.24 -4.83 9.88
CA PRO A 38 20.44 -5.22 11.04
C PRO A 38 18.98 -4.80 10.90
N LYS A 39 18.25 -5.39 9.95
CA LYS A 39 16.81 -5.22 9.78
C LYS A 39 16.06 -6.34 10.50
N ARG A 40 14.91 -6.03 11.13
CA ARG A 40 14.08 -7.04 11.80
C ARG A 40 13.18 -7.78 10.80
N ILE A 41 12.58 -7.05 9.86
CA ILE A 41 11.59 -7.56 8.91
C ILE A 41 11.92 -7.03 7.52
N LEU A 42 11.83 -7.89 6.51
CA LEU A 42 11.89 -7.51 5.10
C LEU A 42 10.62 -8.01 4.42
N MET A 43 9.89 -7.11 3.76
CA MET A 43 8.67 -7.47 3.03
C MET A 43 8.97 -7.59 1.55
N MET A 44 8.67 -8.76 0.97
CA MET A 44 8.79 -8.97 -0.46
C MET A 44 7.68 -8.18 -1.18
N PRO A 45 8.01 -7.31 -2.14
CA PRO A 45 6.99 -6.61 -2.90
C PRO A 45 6.26 -7.59 -3.81
N LEU A 46 4.98 -7.33 -4.04
CA LEU A 46 4.22 -8.02 -5.06
C LEU A 46 4.59 -7.47 -6.44
N ASP A 47 4.98 -8.36 -7.35
CA ASP A 47 5.19 -8.00 -8.75
C ASP A 47 3.85 -7.67 -9.42
N SER A 48 3.79 -6.56 -10.16
CA SER A 48 2.59 -6.14 -10.88
C SER A 48 2.46 -6.81 -12.25
N ASN A 49 3.54 -7.37 -12.79
CA ASN A 49 3.54 -8.01 -14.11
C ASN A 49 3.00 -9.44 -14.09
N THR A 50 3.04 -10.09 -12.93
CA THR A 50 2.51 -11.45 -12.74
C THR A 50 0.99 -11.49 -12.55
N LEU A 51 0.38 -10.35 -12.21
CA LEU A 51 -1.05 -10.26 -11.92
C LEU A 51 -1.89 -10.19 -13.20
N PRO A 52 -3.11 -10.75 -13.17
CA PRO A 52 -4.06 -10.55 -14.26
C PRO A 52 -4.46 -9.06 -14.37
N GLU A 53 -4.76 -8.62 -15.59
CA GLU A 53 -5.03 -7.20 -15.87
C GLU A 53 -6.18 -6.61 -15.04
N ALA A 54 -7.21 -7.42 -14.76
CA ALA A 54 -8.35 -7.00 -13.96
C ALA A 54 -7.95 -6.63 -12.53
N GLU A 55 -7.17 -7.49 -11.85
CA GLU A 55 -6.69 -7.23 -10.50
C GLU A 55 -5.69 -6.09 -10.44
N ARG A 56 -4.82 -5.99 -11.46
CA ARG A 56 -3.88 -4.88 -11.61
C ARG A 56 -4.61 -3.54 -11.70
N LYS A 57 -5.66 -3.45 -12.54
CA LYS A 57 -6.50 -2.25 -12.66
C LYS A 57 -7.24 -1.93 -11.36
N ALA A 58 -7.78 -2.95 -10.67
CA ALA A 58 -8.44 -2.76 -9.37
C ALA A 58 -7.48 -2.22 -8.29
N ARG A 59 -6.26 -2.75 -8.21
CA ARG A 59 -5.22 -2.26 -7.30
C ARG A 59 -4.79 -0.83 -7.63
N LEU A 60 -4.68 -0.48 -8.92
CA LEU A 60 -4.36 0.88 -9.33
C LEU A 60 -5.44 1.88 -8.88
N ARG A 61 -6.72 1.53 -9.06
CA ARG A 61 -7.87 2.31 -8.56
C ARG A 61 -7.86 2.45 -7.04
N ARG A 62 -7.47 1.41 -6.30
CA ARG A 62 -7.34 1.46 -4.83
C ARG A 62 -6.17 2.34 -4.39
N LYS A 63 -5.04 2.29 -5.09
CA LYS A 63 -3.83 3.07 -4.78
C LYS A 63 -4.04 4.56 -5.07
N PHE A 64 -4.68 4.85 -6.19
CA PHE A 64 -5.03 6.21 -6.61
C PHE A 64 -6.56 6.31 -6.68
N PRO A 65 -7.23 6.50 -5.53
CA PRO A 65 -8.66 6.75 -5.56
C PRO A 65 -8.91 7.99 -6.42
N SER A 66 -9.80 7.88 -7.40
CA SER A 66 -10.23 9.05 -8.16
C SER A 66 -10.72 10.11 -7.19
N LYS A 67 -10.41 11.39 -7.48
CA LYS A 67 -10.88 12.52 -6.68
C LYS A 67 -12.38 12.32 -6.36
N PRO A 68 -12.84 12.63 -5.14
CA PRO A 68 -14.25 12.56 -4.83
C PRO A 68 -14.99 13.30 -5.93
N LYS A 69 -16.05 12.68 -6.47
CA LYS A 69 -16.89 13.34 -7.48
C LYS A 69 -17.22 14.71 -6.92
N ALA A 70 -16.94 15.76 -7.71
CA ALA A 70 -17.39 17.10 -7.35
C ALA A 70 -18.85 16.95 -6.96
N LYS A 71 -19.21 17.46 -5.77
CA LYS A 71 -20.62 17.57 -5.38
C LYS A 71 -21.33 18.13 -6.61
N GLU A 72 -22.41 17.49 -7.03
CA GLU A 72 -23.27 18.06 -8.08
C GLU A 72 -23.39 19.53 -7.75
N GLU A 73 -22.89 20.39 -8.65
CA GLU A 73 -22.97 21.83 -8.48
C GLU A 73 -24.44 22.06 -8.17
N GLU A 74 -24.75 22.56 -6.97
CA GLU A 74 -26.12 22.86 -6.58
C GLU A 74 -26.62 23.77 -7.69
N THR A 75 -27.42 23.21 -8.60
CA THR A 75 -27.98 23.94 -9.71
C THR A 75 -28.76 25.05 -9.04
N PHE A 76 -28.29 26.28 -9.25
CA PHE A 76 -28.84 27.46 -8.63
C PHE A 76 -30.32 27.54 -9.03
N GLU A 77 -31.20 27.06 -8.16
CA GLU A 77 -32.64 27.26 -8.32
C GLU A 77 -32.83 28.77 -8.27
N GLY A 78 -33.32 29.33 -9.38
CA GLY A 78 -33.34 30.77 -9.60
C GLY A 78 -33.90 31.51 -8.39
N ILE A 79 -33.15 32.52 -7.93
CA ILE A 79 -33.54 33.34 -6.77
C ILE A 79 -34.95 33.88 -6.97
N ASP A 80 -35.86 33.58 -6.04
CA ASP A 80 -37.18 34.20 -6.01
C ASP A 80 -37.07 35.67 -5.57
N LEU A 81 -37.20 36.57 -6.54
CA LEU A 81 -37.05 38.02 -6.39
C LEU A 81 -38.12 38.63 -5.46
N ASP A 82 -39.28 38.00 -5.32
CA ASP A 82 -40.36 38.52 -4.45
C ASP A 82 -39.98 38.45 -2.97
N THR A 83 -39.17 37.45 -2.58
CA THR A 83 -38.60 37.32 -1.22
C THR A 83 -37.70 38.50 -0.85
N TYR A 84 -36.98 39.06 -1.83
CA TYR A 84 -35.99 40.12 -1.62
C TYR A 84 -36.53 41.54 -1.83
N LYS A 85 -37.76 41.66 -2.34
CA LYS A 85 -38.45 42.94 -2.58
C LYS A 85 -38.59 43.82 -1.33
N LYS A 86 -38.60 43.21 -0.15
CA LYS A 86 -38.65 43.89 1.16
C LYS A 86 -37.39 44.75 1.43
N PHE A 87 -36.28 44.44 0.78
CA PHE A 87 -35.02 45.17 0.92
C PHE A 87 -34.82 46.25 -0.15
N TRP A 88 -35.77 46.41 -1.08
CA TRP A 88 -35.66 47.38 -2.18
C TRP A 88 -36.04 48.81 -1.81
N LYS A 89 -36.69 49.00 -0.66
CA LYS A 89 -36.89 50.32 -0.08
C LYS A 89 -36.10 50.39 1.22
N LYS A 90 -35.23 51.39 1.30
CA LYS A 90 -34.35 51.67 2.44
C LYS A 90 -35.15 52.26 3.61
#